data_AF-A0A7W0KWW0-F1
#
_entry.id   AF-A0A7W0KWW0-F1
#
_cell.length_a   1.000
_cell.length_b   1.000
_cell.length_c   1.000
_cell.angle_alpha   90.00
_cell.angle_beta   90.00
_cell.angle_gamma   90.00
#
_symmetry.space_group_name_H-M   'P 1'
#
loop_
_entity.id
_entity.type
_entity.pdbx_description
1 polymer ?
#
loop_
_entity_poly.entity_id
_entity_poly.type
_entity_poly.pdbx_seq_one_letter_code
_entity_poly.pdbx_strand_id
1 'polypeptide(L)'
;MPDGTTEPVNRPDGESTGPPDSPEPPDDQLADAQAALAEARRRVAEVPAHVVVANHVMGLYELAAIHLSAEDPDLASAALAIDAVAAVIDELGDRLGPEAATMRDALANIRLAYVQVKHRAATPSS
;
A
#
# COMPACT_ATOMS: atom_id res chain seq x y z
N MET A 1 19.83 -59.21 38.67
CA MET A 1 19.55 -58.88 37.25
C MET A 1 20.33 -57.61 36.92
N PRO A 2 21.20 -57.64 35.90
CA PRO A 2 22.12 -56.56 35.53
C PRO A 2 21.53 -55.57 34.51
N ASP A 3 22.22 -54.44 34.42
CA ASP A 3 22.13 -53.39 33.39
C ASP A 3 22.73 -53.87 32.04
N GLY A 4 22.25 -53.36 30.91
CA GLY A 4 22.62 -53.85 29.57
C GLY A 4 21.98 -53.10 28.39
N THR A 5 22.80 -52.27 27.76
CA THR A 5 22.60 -51.33 26.65
C THR A 5 22.21 -51.93 25.27
N THR A 6 21.49 -51.10 24.48
CA THR A 6 21.34 -51.00 22.99
C THR A 6 20.61 -52.04 22.14
N GLU A 7 19.58 -51.57 21.41
CA GLU A 7 19.59 -51.47 19.93
C GLU A 7 18.70 -50.29 19.46
N PRO A 8 19.07 -49.59 18.36
CA PRO A 8 18.27 -48.50 17.82
C PRO A 8 17.12 -49.06 16.97
N VAL A 9 15.89 -48.61 17.22
CA VAL A 9 14.79 -48.81 16.26
C VAL A 9 15.08 -47.94 15.05
N ASN A 10 15.60 -48.57 14.00
CA ASN A 10 15.55 -48.06 12.64
C ASN A 10 14.08 -48.13 12.19
N ARG A 11 13.36 -47.01 12.29
CA ARG A 11 12.10 -46.81 11.57
C ARG A 11 12.44 -46.01 10.31
N PRO A 12 12.12 -46.51 9.11
CA PRO A 12 12.44 -45.79 7.88
C PRO A 12 11.70 -44.46 7.92
N ASP A 13 12.49 -43.42 7.71
CA ASP A 13 12.14 -42.16 7.06
C ASP A 13 10.67 -41.76 7.19
N GLY A 14 10.40 -40.86 8.14
CA GLY A 14 9.26 -39.96 8.02
C GLY A 14 9.42 -39.18 6.74
N GLU A 15 8.74 -39.66 5.70
CA GLU A 15 8.57 -38.99 4.42
C GLU A 15 8.04 -37.59 4.70
N SER A 16 8.95 -36.60 4.68
CA SER A 16 8.60 -35.19 4.70
C SER A 16 7.92 -34.90 3.37
N THR A 17 6.61 -35.15 3.31
CA THR A 17 5.76 -34.70 2.20
C THR A 17 5.62 -33.18 2.30
N GLY A 18 6.69 -32.47 1.97
CA GLY A 18 6.62 -31.08 1.54
C GLY A 18 5.88 -31.00 0.21
N PRO A 19 5.32 -29.83 -0.15
CA PRO A 19 4.70 -29.62 -1.45
C PRO A 19 5.66 -30.04 -2.58
N PRO A 20 5.16 -30.64 -3.69
CA PRO A 20 6.02 -31.05 -4.79
C PRO A 20 6.81 -29.85 -5.32
N ASP A 21 8.10 -30.07 -5.57
CA ASP A 21 9.01 -29.12 -6.22
C ASP A 21 8.32 -28.54 -7.46
N SER A 22 7.94 -27.27 -7.37
CA SER A 22 7.60 -26.52 -8.57
C SER A 22 8.90 -26.38 -9.37
N PRO A 23 8.94 -26.80 -10.65
CA PRO A 23 10.17 -26.69 -11.43
C PRO A 23 10.65 -25.24 -11.45
N GLU A 24 11.90 -25.02 -11.07
CA GLU A 24 12.53 -23.70 -11.20
C GLU A 24 12.44 -23.24 -12.66
N PRO A 25 12.09 -21.96 -12.90
CA PRO A 25 12.00 -21.45 -14.26
C PRO A 25 13.37 -21.58 -14.95
N PRO A 26 13.42 -21.97 -16.24
CA PRO A 26 14.66 -22.03 -17.01
C PRO A 26 15.40 -20.69 -16.98
N ASP A 27 16.73 -20.73 -16.97
CA ASP A 27 17.60 -19.55 -16.87
C ASP A 27 17.26 -18.45 -17.88
N ASP A 28 16.91 -18.83 -19.12
CA ASP A 28 16.51 -17.90 -20.18
C ASP A 28 15.20 -17.15 -19.84
N GLN A 29 14.22 -17.84 -19.25
CA GLN A 29 12.95 -17.21 -18.84
C GLN A 29 13.17 -16.24 -17.68
N LEU A 30 14.09 -16.56 -16.77
CA LEU A 30 14.46 -15.66 -15.68
C LEU A 30 15.17 -14.40 -16.21
N ALA A 31 16.07 -14.55 -17.18
CA ALA A 31 16.76 -13.44 -17.82
C ALA A 31 15.80 -12.51 -18.59
N ASP A 32 14.87 -13.09 -19.34
CA ASP A 32 13.83 -12.34 -20.07
C ASP A 32 12.91 -11.56 -19.11
N ALA A 33 12.48 -12.19 -18.01
CA ALA A 33 11.68 -11.52 -16.98
C ALA A 33 12.43 -10.35 -16.33
N GLN A 34 13.73 -10.52 -16.05
CA GLN A 34 14.57 -9.45 -15.52
C GLN A 34 14.74 -8.30 -16.50
N ALA A 35 14.94 -8.58 -17.79
CA ALA A 35 15.03 -7.58 -18.84
C ALA A 35 13.72 -6.78 -18.97
N ALA A 36 12.57 -7.46 -18.92
CA ALA A 36 11.25 -6.83 -18.96
C ALA A 36 11.00 -5.90 -17.75
N LEU A 37 11.39 -6.32 -16.54
CA LEU A 37 11.31 -5.49 -15.34
C LEU A 37 12.24 -4.27 -15.41
N ALA A 38 13.46 -4.44 -15.92
CA ALA A 38 14.40 -3.34 -16.10
C ALA A 38 13.87 -2.31 -17.09
N GLU A 39 13.28 -2.76 -18.20
CA GLU A 39 12.66 -1.88 -19.19
C GLU A 39 11.41 -1.17 -18.65
N ALA A 40 10.57 -1.87 -17.88
CA ALA A 40 9.45 -1.24 -17.19
C ALA A 40 9.93 -0.14 -16.22
N ARG A 41 11.01 -0.39 -15.45
CA ARG A 41 11.61 0.60 -14.55
C ARG A 41 12.15 1.82 -15.29
N ARG A 42 12.81 1.63 -16.44
CA ARG A 42 13.30 2.74 -17.28
C ARG A 42 12.18 3.65 -17.73
N ARG A 43 11.09 3.08 -18.24
CA ARG A 43 9.91 3.85 -18.67
C ARG A 43 9.28 4.65 -17.53
N VAL A 44 9.22 4.10 -16.32
CA VAL A 44 8.75 4.86 -15.14
C VAL A 44 9.68 6.02 -14.80
N ALA A 45 11.00 5.83 -14.92
CA ALA A 45 11.99 6.88 -14.64
C ALA A 45 11.98 8.04 -15.65
N GLU A 46 11.38 7.86 -16.83
CA GLU A 46 11.18 8.93 -17.82
C GLU A 46 10.07 9.91 -17.42
N VAL A 47 9.14 9.48 -16.56
CA VAL A 47 8.06 10.35 -16.08
C VAL A 47 8.62 11.32 -15.04
N PRO A 48 8.38 12.64 -15.17
CA PRO A 48 8.81 13.60 -14.16
C PRO A 48 8.28 13.21 -12.78
N ALA A 49 9.17 13.16 -11.78
CA ALA A 49 8.83 12.66 -10.45
C ALA A 49 7.63 13.40 -9.82
N HIS A 50 7.49 14.71 -10.07
CA HIS A 50 6.36 15.50 -9.56
C HIS A 50 5.00 15.01 -10.10
N VAL A 51 4.94 14.46 -11.31
CA VAL A 51 3.71 13.90 -11.89
C VAL A 51 3.31 12.62 -11.14
N VAL A 52 4.28 11.75 -10.85
CA VAL A 52 4.04 10.51 -10.10
C VAL A 52 3.62 10.82 -8.66
N VAL A 53 4.31 11.76 -8.01
CA VAL A 53 3.98 12.21 -6.65
C VAL A 53 2.59 12.84 -6.60
N ALA A 54 2.25 13.74 -7.54
CA ALA A 54 0.92 14.35 -7.61
C ALA A 54 -0.17 13.28 -7.79
N ASN A 55 0.07 12.27 -8.63
CA ASN A 55 -0.84 11.14 -8.79
C ASN A 55 -1.02 10.36 -7.47
N HIS A 56 0.04 10.17 -6.68
CA HIS A 56 -0.07 9.51 -5.37
C HIS A 56 -0.82 10.36 -4.34
N VAL A 57 -0.62 11.69 -4.35
CA VAL A 57 -1.42 12.62 -3.52
C VAL A 57 -2.91 12.49 -3.86
N MET A 58 -3.25 12.40 -5.15
CA MET A 58 -4.64 12.17 -5.57
C MET A 58 -5.18 10.83 -5.08
N GLY A 59 -4.40 9.75 -5.11
CA GLY A 59 -4.82 8.46 -4.55
C GLY A 59 -5.09 8.52 -3.04
N LEU A 60 -4.28 9.27 -2.27
CA LEU A 60 -4.53 9.50 -0.84
C LEU A 60 -5.79 10.35 -0.60
N TYR A 61 -6.03 11.35 -1.45
CA TYR A 61 -7.25 12.15 -1.43
C TYR A 61 -8.50 11.29 -1.68
N GLU A 62 -8.46 10.43 -2.70
CA GLU A 62 -9.56 9.50 -3.02
C GLU A 62 -9.82 8.52 -1.88
N LEU A 63 -8.76 8.01 -1.24
CA LEU A 63 -8.88 7.17 -0.05
C LEU A 63 -9.64 7.89 1.07
N ALA A 64 -9.31 9.15 1.36
CA ALA A 64 -10.04 9.95 2.33
C ALA A 64 -11.52 10.12 1.94
N ALA A 65 -11.80 10.41 0.66
CA ALA A 65 -13.15 10.59 0.15
C ALA A 65 -13.98 9.30 0.27
N ILE A 66 -13.42 8.14 -0.07
CA ILE A 66 -14.07 6.83 0.07
C ILE A 66 -14.49 6.60 1.52
N HIS A 67 -13.56 6.77 2.48
CA HIS A 67 -13.87 6.58 3.90
C HIS A 67 -14.91 7.57 4.44
N LEU A 68 -14.95 8.80 3.93
CA LEU A 68 -15.95 9.80 4.31
C LEU A 68 -17.34 9.56 3.70
N SER A 69 -17.38 8.98 2.50
CA SER A 69 -18.60 8.72 1.74
C SER A 69 -19.26 7.36 2.04
N ALA A 70 -18.61 6.52 2.85
CA ALA A 70 -19.14 5.23 3.26
C ALA A 70 -20.48 5.37 4.00
N GLU A 71 -21.31 4.32 3.96
CA GLU A 71 -22.60 4.26 4.67
C GLU A 71 -22.41 4.55 6.17
N ASP A 72 -21.39 3.91 6.77
CA ASP A 72 -20.83 4.24 8.08
C ASP A 72 -19.45 4.90 7.90
N PRO A 73 -19.33 6.24 8.00
CA PRO A 73 -18.06 6.92 7.77
C PRO A 73 -16.97 6.55 8.78
N ASP A 74 -15.81 6.13 8.28
CA ASP A 74 -14.63 5.89 9.11
C ASP A 74 -13.79 7.16 9.21
N LEU A 75 -14.04 7.93 10.26
CA LEU A 75 -13.33 9.18 10.52
C LEU A 75 -11.84 8.98 10.84
N ALA A 76 -11.45 7.84 11.42
CA ALA A 76 -10.05 7.61 11.77
C ALA A 76 -9.22 7.35 10.51
N SER A 77 -9.70 6.48 9.63
CA SER A 77 -9.04 6.20 8.35
C SER A 77 -9.07 7.41 7.41
N ALA A 78 -10.17 8.15 7.37
CA ALA A 78 -10.24 9.40 6.62
C ALA A 78 -9.25 10.45 7.13
N ALA A 79 -9.12 10.62 8.45
CA ALA A 79 -8.17 11.56 9.04
C ALA A 79 -6.73 11.21 8.69
N LEU A 80 -6.36 9.93 8.80
CA LEU A 80 -5.02 9.46 8.42
C LEU A 80 -4.67 9.82 6.96
N ALA A 81 -5.60 9.58 6.04
CA ALA A 81 -5.41 9.90 4.63
C ALA A 81 -5.31 11.41 4.38
N ILE A 82 -6.15 12.22 5.04
CA ILE A 82 -6.10 13.70 4.97
C ILE A 82 -4.77 14.23 5.51
N ASP A 83 -4.27 13.69 6.62
CA ASP A 83 -2.99 14.09 7.21
C ASP A 83 -1.82 13.73 6.30
N ALA A 84 -1.87 12.58 5.61
CA ALA A 84 -0.87 12.20 4.62
C ALA A 84 -0.86 13.16 3.42
N VAL A 85 -2.03 13.52 2.89
CA VAL A 85 -2.16 14.53 1.81
C VAL A 85 -1.58 15.87 2.27
N ALA A 86 -1.92 16.30 3.49
CA ALA A 86 -1.44 17.55 4.07
C ALA A 86 0.09 17.58 4.21
N ALA A 87 0.67 16.52 4.79
CA ALA A 87 2.11 16.43 4.98
C ALA A 87 2.88 16.59 3.67
N VAL A 88 2.37 16.01 2.58
CA VAL A 88 3.00 16.15 1.26
C VAL A 88 2.82 17.56 0.69
N ILE A 89 1.61 18.11 0.72
CA ILE A 89 1.30 19.42 0.13
C ILE A 89 1.99 20.56 0.88
N ASP A 90 1.95 20.53 2.21
CA ASP A 90 2.47 21.60 3.06
C ASP A 90 4.01 21.63 3.00
N GLU A 91 4.67 20.47 2.94
CA GLU A 91 6.13 20.38 2.88
C GLU A 91 6.69 20.61 1.46
N LEU A 92 6.05 20.06 0.42
CA LEU A 92 6.58 20.15 -0.94
C LEU A 92 6.22 21.47 -1.64
N GLY A 93 5.08 22.07 -1.32
CA GLY A 93 4.63 23.35 -1.91
C GLY A 93 4.75 23.36 -3.44
N ASP A 94 5.43 24.36 -3.99
CA ASP A 94 5.59 24.54 -5.44
C ASP A 94 6.40 23.43 -6.13
N ARG A 95 7.11 22.57 -5.38
CA ARG A 95 7.84 21.41 -5.93
C ARG A 95 6.91 20.32 -6.48
N LEU A 96 5.62 20.37 -6.12
CA LEU A 96 4.58 19.50 -6.69
C LEU A 96 4.26 19.84 -8.15
N GLY A 97 4.76 20.97 -8.66
CA GLY A 97 4.57 21.39 -10.03
C GLY A 97 3.25 22.15 -10.22
N PRO A 98 2.74 22.21 -11.47
CA PRO A 98 1.64 23.10 -11.83
C PRO A 98 0.36 22.85 -11.02
N GLU A 99 0.17 21.62 -10.56
CA GLU A 99 -1.08 21.17 -9.91
C GLU A 99 -1.10 21.50 -8.41
N ALA A 100 -0.02 22.07 -7.87
CA ALA A 100 0.12 22.39 -6.44
C ALA A 100 -1.03 23.26 -5.91
N ALA A 101 -1.47 24.25 -6.70
CA ALA A 101 -2.59 25.11 -6.31
C ALA A 101 -3.91 24.33 -6.21
N THR A 102 -4.21 23.54 -7.24
CA THR A 102 -5.42 22.70 -7.27
C THR A 102 -5.42 21.66 -6.15
N MET A 103 -4.27 21.07 -5.83
CA MET A 103 -4.14 20.13 -4.72
C MET A 103 -4.38 20.81 -3.36
N ARG A 104 -3.88 22.03 -3.15
CA ARG A 104 -4.17 22.83 -1.94
C ARG A 104 -5.66 23.11 -1.78
N ASP A 105 -6.34 23.47 -2.87
CA ASP A 105 -7.78 23.71 -2.87
C ASP A 105 -8.56 22.42 -2.57
N ALA A 106 -8.16 21.30 -3.17
CA ALA A 106 -8.73 19.98 -2.90
C ALA A 106 -8.57 19.58 -1.42
N LEU A 107 -7.38 19.79 -0.84
CA LEU A 107 -7.13 19.54 0.58
C LEU A 107 -8.05 20.38 1.49
N ALA A 108 -8.26 21.66 1.16
CA ALA A 108 -9.20 22.51 1.91
C ALA A 108 -10.63 21.96 1.84
N ASN A 109 -11.07 21.53 0.66
CA ASN A 109 -12.40 20.97 0.45
C ASN A 109 -12.64 19.67 1.22
N ILE A 110 -11.70 18.73 1.20
CA ILE A 110 -11.86 17.45 1.91
C ILE A 110 -11.80 17.62 3.43
N ARG A 111 -11.00 18.59 3.93
CA ARG A 111 -10.99 18.95 5.37
C ARG A 111 -12.34 19.51 5.80
N LEU A 112 -12.99 20.34 4.97
CA LEU A 112 -14.34 20.84 5.24
C LEU A 112 -15.35 19.69 5.27
N ALA A 113 -15.31 18.79 4.28
CA ALA A 113 -16.16 17.61 4.23
C ALA A 113 -16.00 16.74 5.49
N TYR A 114 -14.76 16.49 5.92
CA TYR A 114 -14.46 15.75 7.15
C TYR A 114 -15.13 16.37 8.39
N VAL A 115 -15.02 17.69 8.56
CA VAL A 115 -15.64 18.40 9.68
C VAL A 115 -17.17 18.28 9.64
N GLN A 116 -17.79 18.44 8.46
CA GLN A 116 -19.24 18.28 8.29
C GLN A 116 -19.71 16.87 8.65
N VAL A 117 -19.01 15.83 8.17
CA VAL A 117 -19.33 14.43 8.48
C VAL A 117 -19.15 14.15 9.97
N LYS A 118 -18.06 14.64 10.58
CA LYS A 118 -17.81 14.50 12.02
C LYS A 118 -18.92 15.13 12.87
N HIS A 119 -19.43 16.30 12.49
CA HIS A 119 -20.56 16.92 13.19
C HIS A 119 -21.86 16.11 13.07
N ARG A 120 -22.15 15.57 11.88
CA ARG A 120 -23.32 14.71 11.67
C ARG A 120 -23.25 13.43 12.52
N ALA A 121 -22.08 12.80 12.59
CA ALA A 121 -21.87 11.61 13.43
C ALA A 121 -22.00 11.91 14.94
N ALA A 122 -21.62 13.12 15.37
CA ALA A 122 -21.73 13.55 16.76
C ALA A 122 -23.14 14.01 17.18
N THR A 123 -24.05 14.19 16.22
CA THR A 123 -25.42 14.65 16.48
C THR A 123 -26.39 13.53 16.08
N PRO A 124 -26.71 12.58 16.98
CA PRO A 124 -27.66 11.53 16.67
C PRO A 124 -29.01 12.17 16.36
N SER A 125 -29.63 11.79 15.25
CA SER A 125 -30.98 12.23 14.91
C SER A 125 -31.91 11.87 16.08
N SER A 126 -32.46 12.91 16.74
CA SER A 126 -33.48 12.76 17.79
C SER A 126 -34.83 12.37 17.20
#